data_AF-A0A0F9XSX8-F1
#
_entry.id   AF-A0A0F9XSX8-F1
#
_cell.length_a   1.000
_cell.length_b   1.000
_cell.length_c   1.000
_cell.angle_alpha   90.00
_cell.angle_beta   90.00
_cell.angle_gamma   90.00
#
_symmetry.space_group_name_H-M   'P 1'
#
loop_
_entity.id
_entity.type
_entity.pdbx_description
1 polymer ?
#
loop_
_entity_poly.entity_id
_entity_poly.type
_entity_poly.pdbx_seq_one_letter_code
_entity_poly.pdbx_strand_id
1 'polypeptide(L)'
;MSVDRKSLVGLFFALLCTASMAGPVTLEHDEFMPEDVYGLRTDKPDQMLFQISSYRLTIGSEARPGGLNDALAAGVWLFAEGRSLAEGSPVRQAQIEFLNPGSRPRPARLDPATQTLFLYYPLAYLETVLSLIDAPGPAYVQARFYGNGTIWADLHAGPIELKR
;
A
#
# COMPACT_ATOMS: atom_id res chain seq x y z
N MET A 1 29.11 -41.07 35.27
CA MET A 1 29.74 -40.17 34.29
C MET A 1 29.42 -38.75 34.70
N SER A 2 30.40 -38.02 35.25
CA SER A 2 30.21 -36.63 35.69
C SER A 2 30.51 -35.73 34.50
N VAL A 3 29.50 -35.05 33.97
CA VAL A 3 29.68 -34.05 32.91
C VAL A 3 30.35 -32.83 33.54
N ASP A 4 31.55 -32.52 33.07
CA ASP A 4 32.36 -31.46 33.63
C ASP A 4 31.70 -30.09 33.40
N ARG A 5 31.48 -29.36 34.49
CA ARG A 5 30.67 -28.13 34.54
C ARG A 5 31.23 -27.02 33.64
N LYS A 6 32.51 -27.13 33.26
CA LYS A 6 33.22 -26.25 32.34
C LYS A 6 32.86 -26.49 30.86
N SER A 7 32.55 -27.74 30.49
CA SER A 7 32.11 -28.08 29.12
C SER A 7 30.69 -27.61 28.84
N LEU A 8 29.83 -27.53 29.87
CA LEU A 8 28.45 -27.04 29.73
C LEU A 8 28.39 -25.52 29.50
N VAL A 9 29.30 -24.76 30.10
CA VAL A 9 29.39 -23.29 29.96
C VAL A 9 29.91 -22.91 28.57
N GLY A 10 30.88 -23.66 28.02
CA GLY A 10 31.39 -23.44 26.67
C GLY A 10 30.34 -23.67 25.58
N LEU A 11 29.48 -24.68 25.75
CA LEU A 11 28.41 -24.99 24.81
C LEU A 11 27.27 -23.93 24.85
N PHE A 12 26.98 -23.39 26.03
CA PHE A 12 26.03 -22.27 26.17
C PHE A 12 26.56 -21.00 25.50
N PHE A 13 27.85 -20.68 25.65
CA PHE A 13 28.43 -19.49 25.04
C PHE A 13 28.53 -19.58 23.50
N ALA A 14 28.72 -20.78 22.95
CA ALA A 14 28.74 -21.00 21.50
C ALA A 14 27.35 -20.92 20.85
N LEU A 15 26.26 -21.23 21.59
CA LEU A 15 24.89 -21.08 21.08
C LEU A 15 24.37 -19.63 21.07
N LEU A 16 24.93 -18.74 21.90
CA LEU A 16 24.52 -17.33 21.96
C LEU A 16 25.13 -16.47 20.84
N CYS A 17 26.15 -16.94 20.13
CA CYS A 17 26.83 -16.18 19.08
C CYS A 17 26.17 -16.27 17.69
N THR A 18 25.09 -17.05 17.52
CA THR A 18 24.36 -17.16 16.24
C THR A 18 23.00 -16.45 16.24
N ALA A 19 22.71 -15.63 17.25
CA ALA A 19 21.63 -14.66 17.17
C ALA A 19 22.01 -13.59 16.14
N SER A 20 21.83 -13.92 14.86
CA SER A 20 21.80 -12.95 13.78
C SER A 20 20.78 -11.89 14.18
N MET A 21 21.26 -10.72 14.58
CA MET A 21 20.42 -9.55 14.75
C MET A 21 19.95 -9.20 13.34
N ALA A 22 18.85 -9.82 12.91
CA ALA A 22 18.13 -9.38 11.73
C ALA A 22 17.74 -7.92 12.00
N GLY A 23 18.45 -6.99 11.36
CA GLY A 23 18.07 -5.59 11.37
C GLY A 23 16.63 -5.46 10.86
N PRO A 24 15.93 -4.37 11.22
CA PRO A 24 14.60 -4.13 10.68
C PRO A 24 14.67 -4.22 9.15
N VAL A 25 13.83 -5.05 8.55
CA VAL A 25 13.72 -5.13 7.10
C VAL A 25 13.13 -3.81 6.64
N THR A 26 13.99 -2.93 6.11
CA THR A 26 13.53 -1.71 5.47
C THR A 26 12.96 -2.05 4.11
N LEU A 27 11.72 -1.65 3.88
CA LEU A 27 11.08 -1.76 2.57
C LEU A 27 11.20 -0.42 1.82
N GLU A 28 11.11 -0.50 0.50
CA GLU A 28 11.06 0.71 -0.32
C GLU A 28 9.90 1.60 0.16
N HIS A 29 10.15 2.91 0.28
CA HIS A 29 9.16 3.91 0.66
C HIS A 29 8.64 3.77 2.11
N ASP A 30 9.44 3.17 3.02
CA ASP A 30 9.18 3.17 4.45
C ASP A 30 9.07 4.58 5.05
N GLU A 31 9.82 5.55 4.53
CA GLU A 31 9.84 6.93 5.01
C GLU A 31 8.51 7.68 4.80
N PHE A 32 7.63 7.18 3.92
CA PHE A 32 6.29 7.74 3.68
C PHE A 32 5.21 7.11 4.57
N MET A 33 5.55 6.07 5.32
CA MET A 33 4.62 5.44 6.25
C MET A 33 4.46 6.28 7.51
N PRO A 34 3.23 6.54 7.98
CA PRO A 34 3.04 7.14 9.30
C PRO A 34 3.49 6.17 10.39
N GLU A 35 3.64 6.69 11.61
CA GLU A 35 3.94 5.90 12.80
C GLU A 35 2.92 4.77 13.02
N ASP A 36 3.39 3.60 13.43
CA ASP A 36 2.54 2.45 13.77
C ASP A 36 2.02 2.52 15.19
N VAL A 37 1.11 3.47 15.42
CA VAL A 37 0.52 3.76 16.74
C VAL A 37 -0.06 2.51 17.43
N TYR A 38 -0.57 1.55 16.65
CA TYR A 38 -1.19 0.33 17.19
C TYR A 38 -0.27 -0.90 17.20
N GLY A 39 0.96 -0.80 16.67
CA GLY A 39 1.89 -1.92 16.61
C GLY A 39 1.35 -3.13 15.85
N LEU A 40 0.52 -2.93 14.81
CA LEU A 40 -0.09 -4.00 14.03
C LEU A 40 0.71 -4.33 12.75
N ARG A 41 1.72 -3.53 12.39
CA ARG A 41 2.56 -3.73 11.20
C ARG A 41 3.83 -4.49 11.55
N THR A 42 3.68 -5.70 12.08
CA THR A 42 4.78 -6.45 12.72
C THR A 42 5.43 -7.50 11.84
N ASP A 43 4.71 -8.07 10.87
CA ASP A 43 5.24 -8.99 9.89
C ASP A 43 5.69 -8.28 8.60
N LYS A 44 6.53 -8.94 7.78
CA LYS A 44 6.93 -8.42 6.47
C LYS A 44 5.69 -8.47 5.54
N PRO A 45 5.15 -7.32 5.10
CA PRO A 45 3.98 -7.32 4.24
C PRO A 45 4.31 -7.70 2.80
N ASP A 46 3.29 -8.17 2.08
CA ASP A 46 3.30 -8.17 0.62
C ASP A 46 3.15 -6.72 0.13
N GLN A 47 4.21 -6.17 -0.47
CA GLN A 47 4.24 -4.79 -0.94
C GLN A 47 3.87 -4.67 -2.41
N MET A 48 2.96 -3.75 -2.69
CA MET A 48 2.66 -3.24 -4.03
C MET A 48 3.15 -1.80 -4.08
N LEU A 49 4.03 -1.49 -5.03
CA LEU A 49 4.59 -0.15 -5.17
C LEU A 49 4.87 0.13 -6.64
N PHE A 50 4.30 1.20 -7.18
CA PHE A 50 4.65 1.67 -8.52
C PHE A 50 4.68 3.19 -8.59
N GLN A 51 5.57 3.70 -9.45
CA GLN A 51 5.61 5.12 -9.83
C GLN A 51 4.58 5.37 -10.94
N ILE A 52 3.70 6.34 -10.74
CA ILE A 52 2.69 6.74 -11.71
C ILE A 52 3.39 7.36 -12.94
N SER A 53 3.09 6.85 -14.12
CA SER A 53 3.56 7.39 -15.40
C SER A 53 2.45 8.14 -16.15
N SER A 54 1.19 7.73 -15.94
CA SER A 54 0.02 8.36 -16.55
C SER A 54 -1.23 8.05 -15.74
N TYR A 55 -2.23 8.92 -15.82
CA TYR A 55 -3.54 8.64 -15.27
C TYR A 55 -4.67 9.12 -16.19
N ARG A 56 -5.86 8.57 -15.99
CA ARG A 56 -7.10 9.00 -16.62
C ARG A 56 -8.21 9.12 -15.58
N LEU A 57 -8.91 10.24 -15.58
CA LEU A 57 -10.11 10.46 -14.79
C LEU A 57 -11.35 10.07 -15.59
N THR A 58 -12.29 9.37 -14.97
CA THR A 58 -13.59 9.03 -15.55
C THR A 58 -14.69 9.47 -14.60
N ILE A 59 -15.65 10.20 -15.14
CA ILE A 59 -16.89 10.56 -14.46
C ILE A 59 -18.01 9.92 -15.28
N GLY A 60 -18.88 9.17 -14.62
CA GLY A 60 -19.91 8.41 -15.34
C GLY A 60 -21.08 8.02 -14.47
N SER A 61 -22.16 7.62 -15.14
CA SER A 61 -23.33 7.03 -14.50
C SER A 61 -23.82 5.82 -15.28
N GLU A 62 -24.23 4.78 -14.58
CA GLU A 62 -24.77 3.55 -15.14
C GLU A 62 -26.21 3.37 -14.65
N ALA A 63 -27.17 3.21 -15.56
CA ALA A 63 -28.53 2.80 -15.23
C ALA A 63 -28.67 1.30 -15.48
N ARG A 64 -29.10 0.54 -14.47
CA ARG A 64 -29.28 -0.92 -14.58
C ARG A 64 -30.76 -1.28 -14.68
N PRO A 65 -31.23 -1.86 -15.80
CA PRO A 65 -32.61 -2.29 -15.94
C PRO A 65 -32.96 -3.41 -14.94
N GLY A 66 -34.16 -3.35 -14.33
CA GLY A 66 -34.72 -4.46 -13.56
C GLY A 66 -34.30 -4.55 -12.09
N GLY A 67 -33.65 -3.53 -11.54
CA GLY A 67 -33.37 -3.41 -10.10
C GLY A 67 -34.60 -2.98 -9.29
N LEU A 68 -34.62 -3.32 -7.99
CA LEU A 68 -35.52 -2.69 -7.03
C LEU A 68 -35.11 -1.20 -6.93
N ASN A 69 -35.89 -0.34 -7.59
CA ASN A 69 -35.54 1.01 -8.03
C ASN A 69 -34.59 0.98 -9.23
N ASP A 70 -34.91 1.70 -10.31
CA ASP A 70 -34.01 1.97 -11.43
C ASP A 70 -32.74 2.65 -10.89
N ALA A 71 -31.78 1.84 -10.45
CA ALA A 71 -30.63 2.30 -9.71
C ALA A 71 -29.65 2.95 -10.69
N LEU A 72 -29.75 4.27 -10.80
CA LEU A 72 -28.72 5.10 -11.42
C LEU A 72 -27.53 5.16 -10.46
N ALA A 73 -26.42 4.52 -10.83
CA ALA A 73 -25.17 4.59 -10.09
C ALA A 73 -24.24 5.58 -10.78
N ALA A 74 -23.97 6.73 -10.15
CA ALA A 74 -22.96 7.69 -10.61
C ALA A 74 -21.68 7.59 -9.78
N GLY A 75 -20.54 7.83 -10.40
CA GLY A 75 -19.24 7.74 -9.74
C GLY A 75 -18.12 8.49 -10.45
N VAL A 76 -17.01 8.61 -9.73
CA VAL A 76 -15.75 9.16 -10.22
C VAL A 76 -14.65 8.13 -9.97
N TRP A 77 -13.85 7.86 -11.00
CA TRP A 77 -12.76 6.90 -10.97
C TRP A 77 -11.50 7.49 -11.56
N LEU A 78 -10.37 7.30 -10.87
CA LEU A 78 -9.06 7.59 -11.40
C LEU A 78 -8.35 6.27 -11.70
N PHE A 79 -7.91 6.10 -12.93
CA PHE A 79 -7.12 4.97 -13.40
C PHE A 79 -5.68 5.43 -13.54
N ALA A 80 -4.76 4.87 -12.76
CA ALA A 80 -3.34 5.19 -12.81
C ALA A 80 -2.57 3.98 -13.34
N GLU A 81 -1.58 4.26 -14.19
CA GLU A 81 -0.67 3.25 -14.74
C GLU A 81 0.77 3.71 -14.55
N GLY A 82 1.71 2.76 -14.46
CA GLY A 82 3.09 3.11 -14.26
C GLY A 82 4.08 1.95 -14.17
N ARG A 83 5.22 2.26 -13.55
CA ARG A 83 6.37 1.35 -13.44
C ARG A 83 6.45 0.80 -12.01
N SER A 84 6.32 -0.52 -11.88
CA SER A 84 6.55 -1.21 -10.60
C SER A 84 7.97 -0.95 -10.10
N LEU A 85 8.09 -0.73 -8.78
CA LEU A 85 9.36 -0.52 -8.08
C LEU A 85 9.66 -1.68 -7.13
N ALA A 86 8.64 -2.21 -6.46
CA ALA A 86 8.81 -3.30 -5.51
C ALA A 86 9.28 -4.59 -6.20
N GLU A 87 10.36 -5.16 -5.69
CA GLU A 87 10.91 -6.43 -6.16
C GLU A 87 9.85 -7.54 -6.11
N GLY A 88 9.61 -8.19 -7.26
CA GLY A 88 8.62 -9.26 -7.38
C GLY A 88 7.15 -8.81 -7.45
N SER A 89 6.85 -7.51 -7.33
CA SER A 89 5.48 -7.01 -7.46
C SER A 89 5.08 -6.83 -8.93
N PRO A 90 4.05 -7.54 -9.43
CA PRO A 90 3.55 -7.38 -10.79
C PRO A 90 2.67 -6.13 -10.98
N VAL A 91 2.32 -5.44 -9.90
CA VAL A 91 1.36 -4.34 -9.93
C VAL A 91 1.94 -3.13 -10.65
N ARG A 92 1.23 -2.71 -11.70
CA ARG A 92 1.60 -1.55 -12.54
C ARG A 92 0.42 -0.61 -12.78
N GLN A 93 -0.72 -0.93 -12.18
CA GLN A 93 -1.95 -0.18 -12.38
C GLN A 93 -2.79 -0.14 -11.11
N ALA A 94 -3.48 0.98 -10.92
CA ALA A 94 -4.44 1.15 -9.85
C ALA A 94 -5.73 1.80 -10.36
N GLN A 95 -6.84 1.45 -9.71
CA GLN A 95 -8.11 2.14 -9.84
C GLN A 95 -8.49 2.71 -8.49
N ILE A 96 -8.61 4.04 -8.43
CA ILE A 96 -9.12 4.76 -7.27
C ILE A 96 -10.60 5.05 -7.54
N GLU A 97 -11.47 4.56 -6.66
CA GLU A 97 -12.88 4.92 -6.67
C GLU A 97 -13.15 5.97 -5.59
N PHE A 98 -13.79 7.07 -5.99
CA PHE A 98 -14.17 8.14 -5.10
C PHE A 98 -15.58 7.92 -4.58
N LEU A 99 -15.69 7.76 -3.26
CA LEU A 99 -16.91 7.38 -2.57
C LEU A 99 -17.79 8.59 -2.27
N ASN A 100 -19.08 8.45 -2.53
CA ASN A 100 -20.08 9.43 -2.14
C ASN A 100 -20.17 9.56 -0.61
N PRO A 101 -20.55 10.73 -0.07
CA PRO A 101 -20.82 10.91 1.35
C PRO A 101 -21.78 9.85 1.89
N GLY A 102 -21.47 9.29 3.06
CA GLY A 102 -22.25 8.21 3.68
C GLY A 102 -21.92 6.80 3.21
N SER A 103 -21.05 6.63 2.21
CA SER A 103 -20.53 5.31 1.85
C SER A 103 -19.68 4.71 2.99
N ARG A 104 -19.72 3.39 3.13
CA ARG A 104 -18.84 2.67 4.05
C ARG A 104 -17.40 2.67 3.51
N PRO A 105 -16.38 2.96 4.33
CA PRO A 105 -14.98 2.77 3.96
C PRO A 105 -14.71 1.33 3.55
N ARG A 106 -13.81 1.15 2.59
CA ARG A 106 -13.38 -0.15 2.10
C ARG A 106 -11.85 -0.21 2.11
N PRO A 107 -11.25 -1.34 2.54
CA PRO A 107 -9.79 -1.49 2.44
C PRO A 107 -9.37 -1.59 0.98
N ALA A 108 -8.11 -1.27 0.70
CA ALA A 108 -7.52 -1.55 -0.60
C ALA A 108 -7.52 -3.05 -0.90
N ARG A 109 -7.57 -3.41 -2.18
CA ARG A 109 -7.55 -4.81 -2.61
C ARG A 109 -6.78 -4.97 -3.92
N LEU A 110 -6.09 -6.09 -4.06
CA LEU A 110 -5.47 -6.49 -5.32
C LEU A 110 -6.43 -7.43 -6.08
N ASP A 111 -6.71 -7.15 -7.34
CA ASP A 111 -7.32 -8.12 -8.24
C ASP A 111 -6.21 -9.00 -8.86
N PRO A 112 -6.14 -10.31 -8.55
CA PRO A 112 -5.08 -11.18 -9.05
C PRO A 112 -5.19 -11.45 -10.56
N ALA A 113 -6.38 -11.31 -11.16
CA ALA A 113 -6.55 -11.56 -12.59
C ALA A 113 -5.95 -10.44 -13.43
N THR A 114 -6.18 -9.20 -13.03
CA THR A 114 -5.72 -8.01 -13.75
C THR A 114 -4.46 -7.38 -13.15
N GLN A 115 -4.04 -7.82 -11.95
CA GLN A 115 -2.99 -7.18 -11.15
C GLN A 115 -3.28 -5.69 -10.91
N THR A 116 -4.57 -5.35 -10.78
CA THR A 116 -5.03 -3.98 -10.50
C THR A 116 -5.19 -3.78 -9.00
N LEU A 117 -4.52 -2.76 -8.48
CA LEU A 117 -4.73 -2.32 -7.10
C LEU A 117 -5.94 -1.38 -7.02
N PHE A 118 -6.94 -1.74 -6.25
CA PHE A 118 -8.11 -0.90 -6.01
C PHE A 118 -7.94 -0.13 -4.70
N LEU A 119 -8.12 1.19 -4.76
CA LEU A 119 -8.14 2.08 -3.62
C LEU A 119 -9.49 2.80 -3.54
N TYR A 120 -9.86 3.24 -2.35
CA TYR A 120 -11.13 3.89 -2.08
C TYR A 120 -10.91 5.13 -1.24
N TYR A 121 -11.26 6.31 -1.77
CA TYR A 121 -11.15 7.57 -1.04
C TYR A 121 -12.50 8.30 -1.00
N PRO A 122 -12.76 9.13 0.01
CA PRO A 122 -13.87 10.06 -0.03
C PRO A 122 -13.79 10.97 -1.28
N LEU A 123 -14.94 11.28 -1.89
CA LEU A 123 -14.99 12.21 -3.03
C LEU A 123 -14.35 13.58 -2.73
N ALA A 124 -14.40 14.01 -1.46
CA ALA A 124 -13.74 15.24 -1.00
C ALA A 124 -12.21 15.25 -1.20
N TYR A 125 -11.57 14.11 -1.44
CA TYR A 125 -10.12 14.02 -1.69
C TYR A 125 -9.77 14.10 -3.18
N LEU A 126 -10.74 14.17 -4.10
CA LEU A 126 -10.49 14.19 -5.54
C LEU A 126 -9.47 15.27 -5.94
N GLU A 127 -9.73 16.53 -5.58
CA GLU A 127 -8.85 17.65 -5.93
C GLU A 127 -7.47 17.52 -5.28
N THR A 128 -7.40 17.02 -4.05
CA THR A 128 -6.13 16.75 -3.35
C THR A 128 -5.32 15.68 -4.08
N VAL A 129 -5.97 14.61 -4.53
CA VAL A 129 -5.32 13.52 -5.27
C VAL A 129 -4.81 14.01 -6.63
N LEU A 130 -5.63 14.77 -7.37
CA LEU A 130 -5.21 15.35 -8.66
C LEU A 130 -4.03 16.31 -8.46
N SER A 131 -4.13 17.22 -7.48
CA SER A 131 -3.04 18.14 -7.15
C SER A 131 -1.76 17.43 -6.74
N LEU A 132 -1.83 16.27 -6.07
CA LEU A 132 -0.66 15.47 -5.69
C LEU A 132 0.00 14.84 -6.90
N ILE A 133 -0.79 14.29 -7.84
CA ILE A 133 -0.27 13.62 -9.03
C ILE A 133 0.29 14.64 -10.04
N ASP A 134 -0.35 15.81 -10.18
CA ASP A 134 0.05 16.87 -11.10
C ASP A 134 1.17 17.77 -10.54
N ALA A 135 1.52 17.63 -9.26
CA ALA A 135 2.61 18.38 -8.65
C ALA A 135 3.97 18.01 -9.30
N PRO A 136 4.94 18.94 -9.32
CA PRO A 136 6.29 18.63 -9.79
C PRO A 136 6.93 17.51 -8.99
N GLY A 137 7.42 16.48 -9.68
CA GLY A 137 8.10 15.33 -9.09
C GLY A 137 7.38 14.02 -9.41
N PRO A 138 7.92 12.89 -8.93
CA PRO A 138 7.25 11.61 -9.10
C PRO A 138 6.09 11.46 -8.09
N ALA A 139 5.01 10.83 -8.52
CA ALA A 139 3.94 10.37 -7.64
C ALA A 139 3.91 8.84 -7.63
N TYR A 140 3.52 8.25 -6.50
CA TYR A 140 3.55 6.81 -6.28
C TYR A 140 2.22 6.33 -5.72
N VAL A 141 1.89 5.08 -6.03
CA VAL A 141 0.85 4.33 -5.35
C VAL A 141 1.52 3.21 -4.55
N GLN A 142 1.15 3.09 -3.28
CA GLN A 142 1.64 2.03 -2.40
C GLN A 142 0.47 1.29 -1.75
N ALA A 143 0.61 -0.03 -1.60
CA ALA A 143 -0.15 -0.82 -0.65
C ALA A 143 0.73 -1.87 0.02
N ARG A 144 0.42 -2.18 1.28
CA ARG A 144 1.08 -3.22 2.08
C ARG A 144 0.01 -4.09 2.72
N PHE A 145 0.06 -5.38 2.40
CA PHE A 145 -0.85 -6.40 2.92
C PHE A 145 -0.11 -7.25 3.95
N TYR A 146 -0.49 -7.11 5.21
CA TYR A 146 0.11 -7.85 6.32
C TYR A 146 -0.66 -9.16 6.54
N GLY A 147 0.03 -10.21 6.96
CA GLY A 147 -0.53 -11.53 7.22
C GLY A 147 -1.57 -11.55 8.34
N ASN A 148 -1.59 -10.54 9.20
CA ASN A 148 -2.64 -10.36 10.22
C ASN A 148 -3.92 -9.67 9.69
N GLY A 149 -3.98 -9.35 8.40
CA GLY A 149 -5.11 -8.68 7.75
C GLY A 149 -5.07 -7.15 7.82
N THR A 150 -4.03 -6.56 8.43
CA THR A 150 -3.79 -5.11 8.35
C THR A 150 -3.47 -4.74 6.90
N ILE A 151 -4.08 -3.68 6.41
CA ILE A 151 -3.84 -3.16 5.07
C ILE A 151 -3.53 -1.68 5.19
N TRP A 152 -2.39 -1.29 4.63
CA TRP A 152 -2.07 0.11 4.39
C TRP A 152 -2.12 0.38 2.89
N ALA A 153 -2.68 1.50 2.47
CA ALA A 153 -2.63 1.94 1.08
C ALA A 153 -2.68 3.46 1.00
N ASP A 154 -1.85 4.02 0.12
CA ASP A 154 -1.66 5.46 -0.01
C ASP A 154 -1.35 5.88 -1.45
N LEU A 155 -1.45 7.20 -1.66
CA LEU A 155 -0.74 7.91 -2.70
C LEU A 155 0.15 8.95 -2.04
N HIS A 156 1.36 9.10 -2.56
CA HIS A 156 2.29 10.12 -2.08
C HIS A 156 3.14 10.66 -3.21
N ALA A 157 3.56 11.92 -3.06
CA ALA A 157 4.60 12.51 -3.88
C ALA A 157 5.97 12.08 -3.34
N GLY A 158 6.94 11.92 -4.22
CA GLY A 158 8.34 11.80 -3.82
C GLY A 158 8.86 13.10 -3.19
N PRO A 159 10.13 13.10 -2.75
CA PRO A 159 10.75 14.31 -2.21
C PRO A 159 10.67 15.45 -3.23
N ILE A 160 10.07 16.58 -2.83
CA ILE A 160 10.02 17.80 -3.64
C ILE A 160 11.17 18.71 -3.21
N GLU A 161 12.12 18.96 -4.12
CA GLU A 161 13.14 19.97 -3.89
C GLU A 161 12.52 21.37 -4.00
N LEU A 162 12.45 22.08 -2.88
CA LEU A 162 12.06 23.49 -2.88
C LEU A 162 13.21 24.31 -3.48
N LYS A 163 12.92 25.03 -4.58
CA LYS A 163 13.83 26.06 -5.07
C LYS A 163 13.94 27.14 -3.98
N ARG A 164 15.14 27.26 -3.39
CA ARG A 164 15.48 28.34 -2.45
C ARG A 164 15.70 29.65 -3.20
#